data_AF-A0A9P0DBZ6-F1
#
_entry.id   AF-A0A9P0DBZ6-F1
#
_cell.length_a   1.000
_cell.length_b   1.000
_cell.length_c   1.000
_cell.angle_alpha   90.00
_cell.angle_beta   90.00
_cell.angle_gamma   90.00
#
_symmetry.space_group_name_H-M   'P 1'
#
loop_
_entity.id
_entity.type
_entity.pdbx_description
1 polymer ?
#
loop_
_entity_poly.entity_id
_entity_poly.type
_entity_poly.pdbx_seq_one_letter_code
_entity_poly.pdbx_strand_id
1 'polypeptide(L)'
;PNPRNVGDIAIPAALRTTTRNENFLLWDSGNDDPNRILMFGTVENLRLLQQHRHWFVDGTFKVSPEIFYQVFTIHGLIDNSTFSLVYILLQHKREEINVRIFQKNLELQEHIRPSPVYYVTSKRQFKMLFHKYYPVFKRVDVYSIW
;
A
#
# COMPACT_ATOMS: atom_id res chain seq x y z
N PRO A 1 8.04 15.28 -21.82
CA PRO A 1 8.36 16.18 -20.69
C PRO A 1 8.01 15.50 -19.36
N ASN A 2 8.84 15.64 -18.32
CA ASN A 2 8.50 15.12 -17.00
C ASN A 2 7.42 16.00 -16.35
N PRO A 3 6.40 15.42 -15.69
CA PRO A 3 5.36 16.19 -15.02
C PRO A 3 5.96 17.00 -13.86
N ARG A 4 5.45 18.23 -13.66
CA ARG A 4 5.93 19.16 -12.61
C ARG A 4 5.09 19.10 -11.34
N ASN A 5 3.86 18.62 -11.45
CA ASN A 5 2.96 18.37 -10.33
C ASN A 5 2.23 17.03 -10.56
N VAL A 6 1.59 16.51 -9.51
CA VAL A 6 0.91 15.22 -9.60
C VAL A 6 -0.38 15.23 -10.43
N GLY A 7 -1.01 16.40 -10.59
CA GLY A 7 -2.23 16.56 -11.36
C GLY A 7 -1.95 16.37 -12.85
N ASP A 8 -0.75 16.73 -13.30
CA ASP A 8 -0.28 16.55 -14.67
C ASP A 8 0.13 15.10 -14.98
N ILE A 9 0.18 14.21 -13.98
CA ILE A 9 0.58 12.82 -14.21
C ILE A 9 -0.50 12.12 -15.04
N ALA A 10 -0.18 11.87 -16.30
CA ALA A 10 -0.89 10.90 -17.13
C ALA A 10 -0.14 9.56 -17.05
N ILE A 11 -0.68 8.59 -16.32
CA ILE A 11 -0.08 7.25 -16.24
C ILE A 11 -0.17 6.60 -17.64
N PRO A 12 0.95 6.28 -18.29
CA PRO A 12 0.93 5.60 -19.59
C PRO A 12 0.18 4.27 -19.51
N ALA A 13 -0.56 3.91 -20.56
CA ALA A 13 -1.33 2.66 -20.59
C ALA A 13 -0.46 1.43 -20.28
N ALA A 14 0.77 1.40 -20.78
CA ALA A 14 1.74 0.34 -20.54
C ALA A 14 2.13 0.15 -19.06
N LEU A 15 1.94 1.17 -18.20
CA LEU A 15 2.19 1.08 -16.76
C LEU A 15 0.94 0.76 -15.95
N ARG A 16 -0.25 0.74 -16.59
CA ARG A 16 -1.51 0.39 -15.93
C ARG A 16 -1.78 -1.11 -15.95
N THR A 17 -1.04 -1.88 -16.74
CA THR A 17 -1.20 -3.32 -16.89
C THR A 17 0.11 -4.06 -16.67
N THR A 18 0.04 -5.29 -16.18
CA THR A 18 1.20 -6.20 -16.11
C THR A 18 1.61 -6.68 -17.50
N THR A 19 2.76 -7.36 -17.60
CA THR A 19 3.18 -8.05 -18.83
C THR A 19 2.24 -9.19 -19.25
N ARG A 20 1.32 -9.59 -18.38
CA ARG A 20 0.26 -10.58 -18.65
C ARG A 20 -1.10 -9.93 -18.96
N ASN A 21 -1.13 -8.61 -19.22
CA ASN A 21 -2.35 -7.82 -19.46
C ASN A 21 -3.36 -7.80 -18.30
N GLU A 22 -2.90 -8.00 -17.07
CA GLU A 22 -3.75 -7.85 -15.88
C GLU A 22 -3.74 -6.39 -15.42
N ASN A 23 -4.87 -5.88 -14.91
CA ASN A 23 -4.90 -4.53 -14.33
C ASN A 23 -3.93 -4.44 -13.16
N PHE A 24 -3.04 -3.44 -13.21
CA PHE A 24 -2.00 -3.18 -12.22
C PHE A 24 -2.25 -1.87 -11.44
N LEU A 25 -3.02 -0.94 -11.99
CA LEU A 25 -3.44 0.26 -11.27
C LEU A 25 -4.72 -0.05 -10.47
N LEU A 26 -4.57 -0.33 -9.18
CA LEU A 26 -5.69 -0.65 -8.28
C LEU A 26 -6.54 0.57 -7.94
N TRP A 27 -5.88 1.72 -7.73
CA TRP A 27 -6.57 2.96 -7.41
C TRP A 27 -5.77 4.17 -7.84
N ASP A 28 -6.50 5.15 -8.35
CA ASP A 28 -6.04 6.50 -8.60
C ASP A 28 -7.10 7.44 -8.00
N SER A 29 -6.73 8.26 -7.03
CA SER A 29 -7.68 9.18 -6.40
C SER A 29 -8.06 10.38 -7.27
N GLY A 30 -7.44 10.52 -8.45
CA GLY A 30 -7.81 11.49 -9.47
C GLY A 30 -6.87 12.69 -9.56
N ASN A 31 -6.83 13.30 -10.75
CA ASN A 31 -5.95 14.43 -11.06
C ASN A 31 -6.30 15.70 -10.28
N ASP A 32 -7.57 15.85 -9.88
CA ASP A 32 -8.04 16.99 -9.08
C ASP A 32 -7.78 16.83 -7.57
N ASP A 33 -7.26 15.68 -7.13
CA ASP A 33 -6.90 15.47 -5.72
C ASP A 33 -5.53 16.13 -5.44
N PRO A 34 -5.46 17.18 -4.58
CA PRO A 34 -4.19 17.80 -4.23
C PRO A 34 -3.24 16.84 -3.51
N ASN A 35 -3.76 15.73 -2.98
CA ASN A 35 -3.00 14.66 -2.36
C ASN A 35 -3.16 13.35 -3.13
N ARG A 36 -3.19 13.42 -4.48
CA ARG A 36 -3.37 12.26 -5.35
C ARG A 36 -2.58 11.05 -4.88
N ILE A 37 -3.29 9.94 -4.71
CA ILE A 37 -2.77 8.65 -4.26
C ILE A 37 -2.87 7.70 -5.44
N LEU A 38 -1.75 7.08 -5.78
CA LEU A 38 -1.70 6.02 -6.78
C LEU A 38 -1.35 4.71 -6.07
N MET A 39 -2.24 3.73 -6.15
CA MET A 39 -2.02 2.37 -5.65
C MET A 39 -1.88 1.39 -6.81
N PHE A 40 -0.80 0.64 -6.78
CA PHE A 40 -0.46 -0.38 -7.76
C PHE A 40 -0.36 -1.75 -7.13
N GLY A 41 -0.71 -2.76 -7.90
CA GLY A 41 -0.80 -4.16 -7.51
C GLY A 41 -1.84 -4.86 -8.38
N THR A 42 -2.00 -6.16 -8.22
CA THR A 42 -3.04 -6.92 -8.91
C THR A 42 -4.11 -7.40 -7.93
N VAL A 43 -5.26 -7.84 -8.47
CA VAL A 43 -6.27 -8.55 -7.69
C VAL A 43 -5.66 -9.77 -7.01
N GLU A 44 -4.73 -10.47 -7.67
CA GLU A 44 -4.03 -11.61 -7.08
C GLU A 44 -3.11 -11.19 -5.92
N ASN A 45 -2.43 -10.04 -6.02
CA ASN A 45 -1.66 -9.50 -4.90
C ASN A 45 -2.55 -9.21 -3.68
N LEU A 46 -3.75 -8.67 -3.90
CA LEU A 46 -4.73 -8.45 -2.82
C LEU A 46 -5.22 -9.77 -2.21
N ARG A 47 -5.46 -10.80 -3.03
CA ARG A 47 -5.80 -12.15 -2.55
C ARG A 47 -4.69 -12.77 -1.73
N LEU A 48 -3.44 -12.66 -2.17
CA LEU A 48 -2.28 -13.13 -1.41
C LEU A 48 -2.18 -12.42 -0.06
N LEU A 49 -2.41 -11.10 -0.02
CA LEU A 49 -2.49 -10.37 1.25
C LEU A 49 -3.62 -10.91 2.14
N GLN A 50 -4.82 -11.17 1.61
CA GLN A 50 -5.94 -11.74 2.38
C GLN A 50 -5.68 -13.15 2.91
N GLN A 51 -4.94 -13.97 2.17
CA GLN A 51 -4.64 -15.35 2.54
C GLN A 51 -3.57 -15.45 3.64
N HIS A 52 -2.66 -14.47 3.70
CA HIS A 52 -1.50 -14.51 4.60
C HIS A 52 -1.66 -13.56 5.77
N ARG A 53 -1.37 -14.06 6.98
CA ARG A 53 -1.58 -13.32 8.22
C ARG A 53 -0.47 -12.33 8.54
N HIS A 54 0.72 -12.45 7.97
CA HIS A 54 1.84 -11.57 8.33
C HIS A 54 2.08 -10.55 7.23
N TRP A 55 1.82 -9.29 7.52
CA TRP A 55 2.05 -8.18 6.64
C TRP A 55 3.21 -7.33 7.14
N PHE A 56 4.01 -6.82 6.23
CA PHE A 56 5.04 -5.84 6.55
C PHE A 56 4.74 -4.56 5.79
N VAL A 57 5.04 -3.45 6.44
CA VAL A 57 4.78 -2.15 5.87
C VAL A 57 6.08 -1.35 5.92
N ASP A 58 6.55 -0.97 4.73
CA ASP A 58 7.75 -0.17 4.56
C ASP A 58 7.49 1.10 3.74
N GLY A 59 8.29 2.12 3.99
CA GLY A 59 8.28 3.38 3.25
C GLY A 59 9.69 3.77 2.86
N THR A 60 9.96 3.80 1.56
CA THR A 60 11.28 4.12 1.00
C THR A 60 11.25 5.46 0.27
N PHE A 61 12.19 6.33 0.65
CA PHE A 61 12.40 7.66 0.06
C PHE A 61 13.32 7.61 -1.17
N LYS A 62 14.27 6.66 -1.17
CA LYS A 62 15.39 6.65 -2.12
C LYS A 62 15.00 6.40 -3.58
N VAL A 63 13.81 5.83 -3.80
CA VAL A 63 13.31 5.44 -5.12
C VAL A 63 12.08 6.25 -5.54
N SER A 64 11.70 7.26 -4.75
CA SER A 64 10.55 8.10 -5.06
C SER A 64 10.92 9.12 -6.13
N PRO A 65 10.13 9.25 -7.22
CA PRO A 65 10.29 10.35 -8.17
C PRO A 65 10.14 11.69 -7.42
N GLU A 66 10.83 12.75 -7.86
CA GLU A 66 10.84 14.05 -7.14
C GLU A 66 9.45 14.63 -6.81
N ILE A 67 8.45 14.35 -7.65
CA ILE A 67 7.07 14.79 -7.45
C ILE A 67 6.31 14.02 -6.36
N PHE A 68 6.88 12.91 -5.86
CA PHE A 68 6.35 12.12 -4.77
C PHE A 68 7.31 12.15 -3.59
N TYR A 69 6.76 12.29 -2.40
CA TYR A 69 7.53 12.31 -1.16
C TYR A 69 8.08 10.93 -0.78
N GLN A 70 7.31 9.86 -1.02
CA GLN A 70 7.77 8.51 -0.74
C GLN A 70 7.02 7.47 -1.58
N VAL A 71 7.68 6.32 -1.81
CA VAL A 71 7.02 5.08 -2.20
C VAL A 71 6.78 4.27 -0.94
N PHE A 72 5.55 3.82 -0.78
CA PHE A 72 5.11 2.99 0.32
C PHE A 72 4.72 1.62 -0.20
N THR A 73 5.07 0.57 0.54
CA THR A 73 4.82 -0.81 0.12
C THR A 73 4.21 -1.65 1.23
N ILE A 74 3.22 -2.47 0.84
CA ILE A 74 2.63 -3.51 1.68
C ILE A 74 3.18 -4.84 1.18
N HIS A 75 3.74 -5.61 2.12
CA HIS A 75 4.33 -6.90 1.86
C HIS A 75 3.57 -8.00 2.58
N GLY A 76 3.52 -9.20 1.99
CA GLY A 76 3.04 -10.41 2.64
C GLY A 76 4.17 -11.41 2.87
N LEU A 77 4.12 -12.15 3.98
CA LEU A 77 4.95 -13.34 4.20
C LEU A 77 4.30 -14.53 3.52
N ILE A 78 4.95 -15.11 2.51
CA ILE A 78 4.50 -16.28 1.75
C ILE A 78 5.66 -17.28 1.77
N ASP A 79 5.42 -18.49 2.27
CA ASP A 79 6.43 -19.55 2.36
C ASP A 79 7.77 -19.06 2.96
N ASN A 80 7.69 -18.37 4.10
CA ASN A 80 8.82 -17.74 4.82
C ASN A 80 9.60 -16.68 4.04
N SER A 81 9.08 -16.21 2.92
CA SER A 81 9.66 -15.16 2.09
C SER A 81 8.75 -13.93 2.02
N THR A 82 9.35 -12.74 2.03
CA THR A 82 8.59 -11.48 2.01
C THR A 82 8.48 -10.94 0.59
N PHE A 83 7.25 -10.74 0.12
CA PHE A 83 6.99 -10.21 -1.22
C PHE A 83 6.29 -8.86 -1.14
N SER A 84 6.73 -7.89 -1.95
CA SER A 84 6.01 -6.63 -2.15
C SER A 84 4.78 -6.88 -3.00
N LEU A 85 3.58 -6.64 -2.44
CA LEU A 85 2.31 -6.98 -3.08
C LEU A 85 1.53 -5.74 -3.51
N VAL A 86 1.63 -4.64 -2.76
CA VAL A 86 0.98 -3.37 -3.11
C VAL A 86 1.98 -2.24 -2.98
N TYR A 87 2.02 -1.36 -3.98
CA TYR A 87 2.88 -0.19 -4.05
C TYR A 87 2.04 1.07 -4.07
N ILE A 88 2.43 2.10 -3.32
CA ILE A 88 1.62 3.31 -3.13
C ILE A 88 2.51 4.52 -3.23
N LEU A 89 2.20 5.42 -4.17
CA LEU A 89 2.90 6.69 -4.36
C LEU A 89 2.18 7.79 -3.60
N LEU A 90 2.92 8.53 -2.77
CA LEU A 90 2.37 9.54 -1.86
C LEU A 90 3.13 10.86 -1.98
N GLN A 91 2.39 11.96 -2.03
CA GLN A 91 2.98 13.31 -2.02
C GLN A 91 3.33 13.83 -0.64
N HIS A 92 2.65 13.34 0.40
CA HIS A 92 2.88 13.80 1.77
C HIS A 92 2.69 12.66 2.76
N LYS A 93 3.32 12.82 3.91
CA LYS A 93 3.24 11.89 5.03
C LYS A 93 2.38 12.49 6.14
N ARG A 94 1.07 12.49 5.91
CA ARG A 94 0.05 12.95 6.87
C ARG A 94 -0.80 11.79 7.37
N GLU A 95 -1.30 11.90 8.58
CA GLU A 95 -2.16 10.86 9.17
C GLU A 95 -3.41 10.64 8.32
N GLU A 96 -4.06 11.71 7.86
CA GLU A 96 -5.24 11.64 6.99
C GLU A 96 -5.00 10.80 5.71
N ILE A 97 -3.83 10.95 5.09
CA ILE A 97 -3.47 10.22 3.87
C ILE A 97 -3.34 8.72 4.15
N ASN A 98 -2.69 8.37 5.26
CA ASN A 98 -2.57 6.97 5.65
C ASN A 98 -3.95 6.35 5.94
N VAL A 99 -4.87 7.09 6.58
CA VAL A 99 -6.27 6.63 6.79
C VAL A 99 -6.92 6.28 5.46
N ARG A 100 -6.81 7.16 4.46
CA ARG A 100 -7.38 6.96 3.12
C ARG A 100 -6.83 5.71 2.44
N ILE A 101 -5.51 5.48 2.53
CA ILE A 101 -4.86 4.28 2.00
C ILE A 101 -5.45 3.02 2.65
N PHE A 102 -5.57 3.02 3.98
CA PHE A 102 -6.11 1.86 4.70
C PHE A 102 -7.56 1.58 4.32
N GLN A 103 -8.40 2.61 4.32
CA GLN A 103 -9.80 2.47 3.92
C GLN A 103 -9.92 1.96 2.49
N LYS A 104 -9.13 2.49 1.55
CA LYS A 104 -9.15 1.98 0.18
C LYS A 104 -8.66 0.54 0.10
N ASN A 105 -7.59 0.19 0.79
CA ASN A 105 -7.09 -1.18 0.81
C ASN A 105 -8.13 -2.16 1.40
N LEU A 106 -8.91 -1.74 2.39
CA LEU A 106 -10.05 -2.51 2.92
C LEU A 106 -11.15 -2.68 1.87
N GLU A 107 -11.57 -1.58 1.24
CA GLU A 107 -12.62 -1.60 0.21
C GLU A 107 -12.25 -2.49 -0.98
N LEU A 108 -10.98 -2.46 -1.39
CA LEU A 108 -10.46 -3.32 -2.46
C LEU A 108 -10.39 -4.81 -2.07
N GLN A 109 -10.44 -5.10 -0.77
CA GLN A 109 -10.41 -6.44 -0.22
C GLN A 109 -11.83 -6.89 0.12
N GLU A 110 -12.58 -7.35 -0.88
CA GLU A 110 -14.01 -7.67 -0.78
C GLU A 110 -14.39 -8.55 0.43
N HIS A 111 -13.49 -9.43 0.89
CA HIS A 111 -13.71 -10.32 2.04
C HIS A 111 -12.48 -10.28 2.97
N ILE A 112 -12.37 -9.26 3.83
CA ILE A 112 -11.39 -9.32 4.92
C ILE A 112 -11.80 -10.44 5.86
N ARG A 113 -11.06 -11.56 5.83
CA ARG A 113 -11.24 -12.61 6.83
C ARG A 113 -10.97 -12.01 8.21
N PRO A 114 -11.80 -12.30 9.23
CA PRO A 114 -11.60 -11.81 10.60
C PRO A 114 -10.41 -12.51 11.30
N SER A 115 -9.52 -13.18 10.57
CA SER A 115 -8.29 -13.72 11.15
C SER A 115 -7.37 -12.57 11.52
N PRO A 116 -6.69 -12.65 12.68
CA PRO A 116 -5.74 -11.62 13.05
C PRO A 116 -4.63 -11.55 12.02
N VAL A 117 -4.49 -10.38 11.41
CA VAL A 117 -3.35 -10.04 10.58
C VAL A 117 -2.35 -9.33 11.48
N TYR A 118 -1.13 -9.80 11.42
CA TYR A 118 0.01 -9.33 12.15
C TYR A 118 0.79 -8.36 11.27
N TYR A 119 0.98 -7.13 11.75
CA TYR A 119 1.76 -6.14 11.02
C TYR A 119 3.04 -5.76 11.74
N VAL A 120 4.09 -5.55 10.97
CA VAL A 120 5.35 -4.96 11.44
C VAL A 120 5.60 -3.67 10.67
N THR A 121 5.90 -2.60 11.40
CA THR A 121 6.27 -1.32 10.81
C THR A 121 7.32 -0.61 11.66
N SER A 122 8.30 0.01 11.00
CA SER A 122 9.26 0.91 11.65
C SER A 122 8.69 2.33 11.84
N LYS A 123 7.50 2.62 11.31
CA LYS A 123 6.93 3.98 11.27
C LYS A 123 5.82 4.16 12.31
N ARG A 124 6.07 5.02 13.29
CA ARG A 124 5.17 5.33 14.42
C ARG A 124 3.73 5.69 14.01
N GLN A 125 3.53 6.39 12.91
CA GLN A 125 2.20 6.80 12.44
C GLN A 125 1.29 5.63 12.05
N PHE A 126 1.88 4.56 11.49
CA PHE A 126 1.14 3.39 11.04
C PHE A 126 0.67 2.55 12.22
N LYS A 127 1.47 2.51 13.29
CA LYS A 127 1.10 1.88 14.56
C LYS A 127 -0.25 2.39 15.10
N MET A 128 -0.50 3.70 15.06
CA MET A 128 -1.75 4.28 15.57
C MET A 128 -2.95 3.93 14.68
N LEU A 129 -2.76 3.90 13.36
CA LEU A 129 -3.83 3.68 12.39
C LEU A 129 -4.31 2.23 12.35
N PHE A 130 -3.38 1.26 12.39
CA PHE A 130 -3.77 -0.14 12.50
C PHE A 130 -4.54 -0.41 13.79
N HIS A 131 -4.13 0.18 14.92
CA HIS A 131 -4.86 0.04 16.17
C HIS A 131 -6.27 0.67 16.12
N LYS A 132 -6.42 1.79 15.42
CA LYS A 132 -7.69 2.54 15.31
C LYS A 132 -8.70 1.90 14.35
N TYR A 133 -8.26 1.39 13.21
CA TYR A 133 -9.16 0.92 12.13
C TYR A 133 -9.24 -0.60 11.99
N TYR A 134 -8.32 -1.33 12.62
CA TYR A 134 -8.27 -2.79 12.58
C TYR A 134 -8.11 -3.39 13.98
N PRO A 135 -9.14 -3.37 14.82
CA PRO A 135 -9.09 -4.02 16.14
C PRO A 135 -8.83 -5.55 16.07
N VAL A 136 -8.99 -6.15 14.89
CA VAL A 136 -8.68 -7.56 14.60
C VAL A 136 -7.18 -7.80 14.39
N PHE A 137 -6.40 -6.78 14.01
CA PHE A 137 -4.97 -6.91 13.72
C PHE A 137 -4.16 -6.86 15.02
N LYS A 138 -3.32 -7.88 15.25
CA LYS A 138 -2.45 -7.95 16.43
C LYS A 138 -1.06 -7.48 16.05
N ARG A 139 -0.48 -6.55 16.81
CA ARG A 139 0.92 -6.17 16.61
C ARG A 139 1.82 -7.34 16.99
N VAL A 140 2.86 -7.58 16.18
CA VAL A 140 3.96 -8.49 16.54
C VAL A 140 5.23 -7.66 16.55
N ASP A 141 5.95 -7.69 17.66
CA ASP A 141 7.26 -7.06 17.72
C ASP A 141 8.26 -7.94 16.97
N VAL A 142 9.25 -7.33 16.32
CA VAL A 142 10.21 -8.01 15.44
C VAL A 142 10.91 -9.20 16.14
N TYR A 143 11.01 -9.14 17.48
CA TYR A 143 11.58 -10.18 18.35
C TYR A 143 10.69 -11.40 18.61
N SER A 144 9.48 -11.45 18.06
CA SER A 144 8.52 -12.55 18.27
C SER A 144 8.21 -13.36 17.01
N ILE A 145 9.00 -13.15 15.94
CA ILE A 145 8.88 -13.83 14.64
C ILE A 145 10.13 -14.70 14.36
N TRP A 146 10.99 -14.88 15.37
CA TRP A 146 12.18 -15.74 15.35
C TRP A 146 12.19 -16.59 16.62
#